data_AF-A0A1J4RGW8-F1
#
_entry.id   AF-A0A1J4RGW8-F1
#
_cell.length_a   1.000
_cell.length_b   1.000
_cell.length_c   1.000
_cell.angle_alpha   90.00
_cell.angle_beta   90.00
_cell.angle_gamma   90.00
#
_symmetry.space_group_name_H-M   'P 1'
#
loop_
_entity.id
_entity.type
_entity.pdbx_description
1 polymer ?
#
loop_
_entity_poly.entity_id
_entity_poly.type
_entity_poly.pdbx_seq_one_letter_code
_entity_poly.pdbx_strand_id
1 'polypeptide(L)'
;MKFKKHILLFSGCLVAVGLVQFLTSPASFIPSPTLDDVPLNGPVVVELFTSQNCPYCPVADRFLDQLATRPHVIALGCHVTYWDRDPARKDPFSTPLCTDRQHAYDSYLNGTGVFTPHMMVNGEISLVGSKPYRITQALELSKNGLPEIMIASSSPDVFDVIFPEALSLEKNNIHLTGVVIGADQQGRYGPLSRPVLDIRDLTSHWNGTEKTISFHLPNISETAQSLVILVQEGENANGPIRAAGELFLHSSP
;
A
#
# COMPACT_ATOMS: atom_id res chain seq x y z
N MET A 1 68.47 -77.69 -11.93
CA MET A 1 69.26 -76.73 -11.13
C MET A 1 68.33 -76.01 -10.16
N LYS A 2 68.66 -76.07 -8.86
CA LYS A 2 67.92 -75.46 -7.74
C LYS A 2 68.00 -73.93 -7.85
N PHE A 3 66.89 -73.21 -7.62
CA PHE A 3 66.97 -71.84 -7.10
C PHE A 3 65.83 -71.55 -6.11
N LYS A 4 66.24 -70.92 -5.00
CA LYS A 4 65.54 -70.74 -3.72
C LYS A 4 64.32 -69.82 -3.84
N LYS A 5 63.25 -70.14 -3.09
CA LYS A 5 62.12 -69.24 -2.83
C LYS A 5 62.54 -68.21 -1.78
N HIS A 6 62.48 -66.93 -2.11
CA HIS A 6 62.51 -65.83 -1.14
C HIS A 6 61.07 -65.44 -0.80
N ILE A 7 60.73 -65.53 0.49
CA ILE A 7 59.48 -65.05 1.08
C ILE A 7 59.66 -63.54 1.31
N LEU A 8 58.84 -62.74 0.65
CA LEU A 8 58.68 -61.30 0.92
C LEU A 8 57.35 -61.11 1.67
N LEU A 9 57.45 -60.67 2.92
CA LEU A 9 56.33 -60.25 3.76
C LEU A 9 55.85 -58.89 3.26
N PHE A 10 54.66 -58.83 2.67
CA PHE A 10 53.96 -57.58 2.38
C PHE A 10 53.14 -57.16 3.61
N SER A 11 53.55 -56.05 4.23
CA SER A 11 52.78 -55.32 5.24
C SER A 11 51.57 -54.68 4.55
N GLY A 12 50.38 -55.22 4.79
CA GLY A 12 49.12 -54.68 4.27
C GLY A 12 48.67 -53.48 5.10
N CYS A 13 48.75 -52.28 4.52
CA CYS A 13 48.12 -51.09 5.07
C CYS A 13 46.64 -51.10 4.69
N LEU A 14 45.75 -51.42 5.63
CA LEU A 14 44.30 -51.30 5.46
C LEU A 14 43.94 -49.79 5.41
N VAL A 15 43.54 -49.30 4.25
CA VAL A 15 42.93 -47.96 4.12
C VAL A 15 41.43 -48.11 4.42
N ALA A 16 41.00 -47.62 5.57
CA ALA A 16 39.58 -47.52 5.92
C ALA A 16 38.94 -46.41 5.07
N VAL A 17 38.16 -46.79 4.05
CA VAL A 17 37.33 -45.86 3.28
C VAL A 17 36.09 -45.52 4.13
N GLY A 18 36.16 -44.40 4.85
CA GLY A 18 35.02 -43.86 5.59
C GLY A 18 33.95 -43.35 4.63
N LEU A 19 32.74 -43.92 4.70
CA LEU A 19 31.57 -43.50 3.94
C LEU A 19 31.10 -42.13 4.47
N VAL A 20 31.44 -41.04 3.78
CA VAL A 20 30.88 -39.71 4.09
C VAL A 20 29.42 -39.70 3.64
N GLN A 21 28.50 -39.98 4.55
CA GLN A 21 27.07 -39.82 4.30
C GLN A 21 26.76 -38.32 4.24
N PHE A 22 26.60 -37.79 3.03
CA PHE A 22 26.04 -36.46 2.82
C PHE A 22 24.58 -36.48 3.30
N LEU A 23 24.33 -35.91 4.47
CA LEU A 23 22.99 -35.55 4.91
C LEU A 23 22.46 -34.46 3.97
N THR A 24 21.85 -34.87 2.87
CA THR A 24 21.11 -33.95 1.99
C THR A 24 19.85 -33.52 2.74
N SER A 25 19.95 -32.47 3.56
CA SER A 25 18.77 -31.83 4.12
C SER A 25 17.85 -31.42 2.96
N PRO A 26 16.62 -31.92 2.88
CA PRO A 26 15.69 -31.46 1.87
C PRO A 26 15.45 -29.97 2.13
N ALA A 27 15.79 -29.13 1.16
CA ALA A 27 15.41 -27.73 1.22
C ALA A 27 13.89 -27.67 1.22
N SER A 28 13.30 -27.41 2.38
CA SER A 28 11.86 -27.19 2.50
C SER A 28 11.51 -25.98 1.64
N PHE A 29 10.74 -26.20 0.57
CA PHE A 29 10.17 -25.13 -0.21
C PHE A 29 9.12 -24.43 0.65
N ILE A 30 9.49 -23.30 1.24
CA ILE A 30 8.53 -22.43 1.92
C ILE A 30 7.87 -21.61 0.81
N PRO A 31 6.58 -21.85 0.47
CA PRO A 31 5.89 -21.03 -0.50
C PRO A 31 5.88 -19.58 0.02
N SER A 32 6.13 -18.62 -0.88
CA SER A 32 5.96 -17.21 -0.53
C SER A 32 4.49 -16.97 -0.22
N PRO A 33 4.16 -16.23 0.86
CA PRO A 33 2.77 -15.91 1.16
C PRO A 33 2.14 -15.23 -0.05
N THR A 34 0.94 -15.68 -0.41
CA THR A 34 0.12 -14.97 -1.39
C THR A 34 -0.53 -13.78 -0.70
N LEU A 35 -1.16 -12.90 -1.49
CA LEU A 35 -1.90 -11.77 -0.93
C LEU A 35 -2.87 -12.27 0.15
N ASP A 36 -3.77 -13.19 -0.19
CA ASP A 36 -4.86 -13.63 0.70
C ASP A 36 -4.40 -14.30 2.00
N ASP A 37 -3.13 -14.72 2.09
CA ASP A 37 -2.57 -15.39 3.26
C ASP A 37 -2.20 -14.45 4.41
N VAL A 38 -2.23 -13.13 4.20
CA VAL A 38 -1.91 -12.13 5.23
C VAL A 38 -3.20 -11.65 5.91
N PRO A 39 -3.54 -12.13 7.13
CA PRO A 39 -4.70 -11.62 7.87
C PRO A 39 -4.40 -10.21 8.37
N LEU A 40 -5.32 -9.28 8.12
CA LEU A 40 -5.27 -7.91 8.61
C LEU A 40 -6.26 -7.75 9.77
N ASN A 41 -5.80 -7.18 10.89
CA ASN A 41 -6.62 -6.98 12.09
C ASN A 41 -7.30 -5.59 12.14
N GLY A 42 -7.06 -4.76 11.13
CA GLY A 42 -7.58 -3.40 11.01
C GLY A 42 -7.16 -2.77 9.68
N PRO A 43 -7.67 -1.57 9.34
CA PRO A 43 -7.44 -0.92 8.07
C PRO A 43 -5.95 -0.74 7.72
N VAL A 44 -5.60 -0.98 6.47
CA VAL A 44 -4.30 -0.67 5.87
C VAL A 44 -4.56 0.17 4.63
N VAL A 45 -3.97 1.36 4.59
CA VAL A 45 -4.09 2.27 3.45
C VAL A 45 -2.98 1.96 2.45
N VAL A 46 -3.36 1.72 1.20
CA VAL A 46 -2.42 1.52 0.09
C VAL A 46 -2.68 2.55 -0.98
N GLU A 47 -1.70 3.42 -1.19
CA GLU A 47 -1.76 4.49 -2.19
C GLU A 47 -0.87 4.16 -3.36
N LEU A 48 -1.45 4.00 -4.55
CA LEU A 48 -0.72 3.81 -5.79
C LEU A 48 -0.63 5.13 -6.56
N PHE A 49 0.57 5.63 -6.77
CA PHE A 49 0.86 6.72 -7.70
C PHE A 49 1.11 6.15 -9.10
N THR A 50 0.23 6.49 -10.04
CA THR A 50 0.13 5.86 -11.38
C THR A 50 -0.25 6.88 -12.47
N SER A 51 -0.31 6.43 -13.73
CA SER A 51 -0.89 7.18 -14.85
C SER A 51 -1.23 6.22 -16.01
N GLN A 52 -2.31 6.49 -16.75
CA GLN A 52 -2.62 5.82 -18.03
C GLN A 52 -1.49 5.91 -19.04
N ASN A 53 -0.72 7.00 -18.97
CA ASN A 53 0.38 7.30 -19.87
C ASN A 53 1.72 6.70 -19.41
N CYS A 54 1.74 5.99 -18.28
CA CYS A 54 2.89 5.28 -17.75
C CYS A 54 2.91 3.82 -18.27
N PRO A 55 3.88 3.42 -19.12
CA PRO A 55 3.90 2.08 -19.72
C PRO A 55 4.16 0.94 -18.71
N TYR A 56 4.73 1.25 -17.55
CA TYR A 56 5.08 0.27 -16.52
C TYR A 56 4.00 0.11 -15.43
N CYS A 57 3.00 1.00 -15.45
CA CYS A 57 1.95 1.07 -14.44
C CYS A 57 0.85 -0.02 -14.53
N PRO A 58 0.49 -0.58 -15.71
CA PRO A 58 -0.63 -1.52 -15.80
C PRO A 58 -0.56 -2.75 -14.89
N VAL A 59 0.64 -3.19 -14.51
CA VAL A 59 0.81 -4.30 -13.55
C VAL A 59 0.42 -3.88 -12.14
N ALA A 60 0.80 -2.66 -11.73
CA ALA A 60 0.49 -2.12 -10.41
C ALA A 60 -0.99 -1.76 -10.28
N ASP A 61 -1.60 -1.22 -11.34
CA ASP A 61 -3.03 -0.87 -11.37
C ASP A 61 -3.90 -2.11 -11.11
N ARG A 62 -3.66 -3.20 -11.87
CA ARG A 62 -4.36 -4.48 -11.65
C ARG A 62 -4.15 -5.05 -10.24
N PHE A 63 -2.99 -4.79 -9.67
CA PHE A 63 -2.70 -5.27 -8.32
C PHE A 63 -3.43 -4.44 -7.27
N LEU A 64 -3.56 -3.13 -7.46
CA LEU A 64 -4.38 -2.28 -6.62
C LEU A 64 -5.86 -2.68 -6.70
N ASP A 65 -6.37 -3.08 -7.88
CA ASP A 65 -7.71 -3.65 -8.02
C ASP A 65 -7.91 -4.91 -7.18
N GLN A 66 -6.92 -5.82 -7.17
CA GLN A 66 -6.96 -7.02 -6.33
C GLN A 66 -6.96 -6.65 -4.85
N LEU A 67 -6.10 -5.71 -4.46
CA LEU A 67 -6.03 -5.19 -3.09
C LEU A 67 -7.35 -4.55 -2.65
N ALA A 68 -8.02 -3.81 -3.52
CA ALA A 68 -9.30 -3.18 -3.24
C ALA A 68 -10.42 -4.16 -2.88
N THR A 69 -10.32 -5.43 -3.31
CA THR A 69 -11.30 -6.47 -2.94
C THR A 69 -11.03 -7.11 -1.58
N ARG A 70 -9.88 -6.82 -0.97
CA ARG A 70 -9.48 -7.43 0.28
C ARG A 70 -10.10 -6.72 1.48
N PRO A 71 -10.63 -7.46 2.47
CA PRO A 71 -11.05 -6.88 3.73
C PRO A 71 -9.91 -6.06 4.36
N HIS A 72 -10.28 -4.94 4.96
CA HIS A 72 -9.37 -4.01 5.64
C HIS A 72 -8.32 -3.32 4.76
N VAL A 73 -8.33 -3.47 3.43
CA VAL A 73 -7.46 -2.66 2.57
C VAL A 73 -8.23 -1.47 2.00
N ILE A 74 -7.77 -0.26 2.32
CA ILE A 74 -8.26 0.98 1.73
C ILE A 74 -7.31 1.33 0.58
N ALA A 75 -7.75 1.07 -0.66
CA ALA A 75 -6.94 1.25 -1.86
C ALA A 75 -7.24 2.60 -2.55
N LEU A 76 -6.20 3.40 -2.77
CA LEU A 76 -6.26 4.74 -3.38
C LEU A 76 -5.42 4.80 -4.67
N GLY A 77 -6.05 5.07 -5.81
CA GLY A 77 -5.37 5.30 -7.09
C GLY A 77 -5.09 6.78 -7.31
N CYS A 78 -3.88 7.24 -6.99
CA CYS A 78 -3.45 8.62 -7.20
C CYS A 78 -2.84 8.79 -8.60
N HIS A 79 -3.56 9.40 -9.52
CA HIS A 79 -3.09 9.61 -10.90
C HIS A 79 -2.25 10.89 -11.01
N VAL A 80 -0.99 10.76 -11.38
CA VAL A 80 -0.03 11.86 -11.44
C VAL A 80 0.01 12.52 -12.82
N THR A 81 0.30 13.81 -12.84
CA THR A 81 0.20 14.66 -14.03
C THR A 81 1.47 14.68 -14.90
N TYR A 82 2.63 14.30 -14.37
CA TYR A 82 3.91 14.47 -15.10
C TYR A 82 4.11 13.50 -16.29
N TRP A 83 3.19 12.57 -16.50
CA TRP A 83 3.11 11.73 -17.70
C TRP A 83 2.28 12.35 -18.84
N ASP A 84 1.48 13.39 -18.56
CA ASP A 84 0.58 14.04 -19.53
C ASP A 84 1.29 15.07 -20.40
N ARG A 85 2.37 14.63 -21.04
CA ARG A 85 3.21 15.47 -21.92
C ARG A 85 2.51 15.81 -23.24
N ASP A 86 1.55 14.98 -23.65
CA ASP A 86 0.74 15.16 -24.84
C ASP A 86 -0.65 15.69 -24.45
N PRO A 87 -0.95 16.97 -24.70
CA PRO A 87 -2.24 17.56 -24.33
C PRO A 87 -3.45 16.87 -24.96
N ALA A 88 -3.29 16.13 -26.07
CA ALA A 88 -4.38 15.42 -26.73
C ALA A 88 -4.69 14.05 -26.10
N ARG A 89 -3.80 13.53 -25.25
CA ARG A 89 -3.89 12.18 -24.66
C ARG A 89 -3.62 12.23 -23.16
N LYS A 90 -4.30 13.11 -22.44
CA LYS A 90 -4.17 13.19 -20.97
C LYS A 90 -4.88 12.02 -20.30
N ASP A 91 -4.31 11.59 -19.18
CA ASP A 91 -5.03 10.72 -18.26
C ASP A 91 -6.21 11.51 -17.65
N PRO A 92 -7.48 11.08 -17.84
CA PRO A 92 -8.64 11.81 -17.34
C PRO A 92 -8.72 11.85 -15.80
N PHE A 93 -7.98 11.00 -15.10
CA PHE A 93 -7.94 10.97 -13.64
C PHE A 93 -6.74 11.72 -13.06
N SER A 94 -5.79 12.18 -13.89
CA SER A 94 -4.62 12.86 -13.36
C SER A 94 -5.00 14.17 -12.68
N THR A 95 -4.48 14.38 -11.48
CA THR A 95 -4.71 15.61 -10.72
C THR A 95 -3.40 16.17 -10.18
N PRO A 96 -3.23 17.51 -10.15
CA PRO A 96 -2.11 18.13 -9.45
C PRO A 96 -2.04 17.68 -7.98
N LEU A 97 -3.19 17.51 -7.32
CA LEU A 97 -3.29 17.03 -5.93
C LEU A 97 -2.56 15.70 -5.72
N CYS A 98 -2.70 14.74 -6.64
CA CYS A 98 -2.00 13.45 -6.57
C CYS A 98 -0.49 13.60 -6.78
N THR A 99 -0.07 14.44 -7.73
CA THR A 99 1.35 14.76 -7.95
C THR A 99 1.95 15.41 -6.70
N ASP A 100 1.27 16.40 -6.14
CA ASP A 100 1.70 17.15 -4.96
C ASP A 100 1.78 16.22 -3.73
N ARG A 101 0.78 15.35 -3.55
CA ARG A 101 0.81 14.32 -2.49
C ARG A 101 2.01 13.37 -2.63
N GLN A 102 2.39 13.00 -3.85
CA GLN A 102 3.58 12.18 -4.06
C GLN A 102 4.87 12.93 -3.71
N HIS A 103 4.98 14.19 -4.12
CA HIS A 103 6.13 15.04 -3.79
C HIS A 103 6.23 15.30 -2.28
N ALA A 104 5.10 15.40 -1.59
CA ALA A 104 5.07 15.55 -0.14
C ALA A 104 5.68 14.30 0.54
N TYR A 105 5.33 13.09 0.08
CA TYR A 105 5.95 11.85 0.54
C TYR A 105 7.44 11.77 0.23
N ASP A 106 7.86 12.11 -0.99
CA ASP A 106 9.29 12.12 -1.36
C ASP A 106 10.09 13.07 -0.44
N SER A 107 9.53 14.24 -0.13
CA SER A 107 10.13 15.21 0.80
C SER A 107 10.26 14.64 2.22
N TYR A 108 9.24 13.94 2.71
CA TYR A 108 9.25 13.29 4.03
C TYR A 108 10.31 12.17 4.12
N LEU A 109 10.49 11.41 3.04
CA LEU A 109 11.41 10.26 2.98
C LEU A 109 12.86 10.65 2.63
N ASN A 110 13.23 11.93 2.75
CA ASN A 110 14.55 12.46 2.42
C ASN A 110 14.94 12.33 0.93
N GLY A 111 13.96 12.30 0.03
CA GLY A 111 14.05 12.85 -1.33
C GLY A 111 15.00 12.18 -2.31
N THR A 112 14.60 11.06 -2.91
CA THR A 112 15.33 10.50 -4.08
C THR A 112 14.65 10.77 -5.41
N GLY A 113 13.48 11.41 -5.37
CA GLY A 113 12.66 11.74 -6.51
C GLY A 113 11.43 10.85 -6.62
N VAL A 114 10.37 11.42 -7.18
CA VAL A 114 9.13 10.71 -7.48
C VAL A 114 9.31 9.72 -8.64
N PHE A 115 8.60 8.60 -8.59
CA PHE A 115 8.62 7.58 -9.63
C PHE A 115 7.25 6.89 -9.76
N THR A 116 7.03 6.17 -10.86
CA THR A 116 5.79 5.40 -11.08
C THR A 116 6.12 4.03 -11.71
N PRO A 117 5.40 2.96 -11.35
CA PRO A 117 4.37 2.92 -10.30
C PRO A 117 5.00 2.93 -8.89
N HIS A 118 4.58 3.87 -8.06
CA HIS A 118 5.01 3.99 -6.66
C HIS A 118 3.86 3.63 -5.76
N MET A 119 4.07 2.72 -4.81
CA MET A 119 3.09 2.44 -3.77
C MET A 119 3.60 2.90 -2.41
N MET A 120 2.71 3.51 -1.66
CA MET A 120 2.91 3.92 -0.27
C MET A 120 1.92 3.18 0.62
N VAL A 121 2.41 2.43 1.60
CA VAL A 121 1.57 1.70 2.56
C VAL A 121 1.59 2.42 3.91
N ASN A 122 0.42 2.78 4.43
CA ASN A 122 0.21 3.53 5.67
C ASN A 122 1.03 4.82 5.80
N GLY A 123 1.42 5.45 4.69
CA GLY A 123 2.31 6.62 4.74
C GLY A 123 3.72 6.32 5.26
N GLU A 124 4.13 5.05 5.36
CA GLU A 124 5.40 4.62 5.98
C GLU A 124 6.29 3.83 5.02
N ILE A 125 5.71 2.89 4.27
CA ILE A 125 6.48 1.96 3.43
C ILE A 125 6.35 2.37 1.97
N SER A 126 7.41 2.96 1.43
CA SER A 126 7.56 3.27 0.00
C SER A 126 8.16 2.10 -0.77
N LEU A 127 7.51 1.71 -1.88
CA LEU A 127 7.97 0.61 -2.73
C LEU A 127 7.53 0.74 -4.19
N VAL A 128 8.13 -0.08 -5.05
CA VAL A 128 7.76 -0.19 -6.47
C VAL A 128 6.49 -1.03 -6.62
N GLY A 129 5.40 -0.42 -7.07
CA GLY A 129 4.06 -1.04 -7.13
C GLY A 129 3.93 -2.21 -8.10
N SER A 130 4.87 -2.36 -9.04
CA SER A 130 4.91 -3.48 -9.99
C SER A 130 5.53 -4.77 -9.43
N LYS A 131 5.83 -4.82 -8.12
CA LYS A 131 6.43 -5.97 -7.43
C LYS A 131 5.48 -6.53 -6.35
N PRO A 132 4.53 -7.42 -6.68
CA PRO A 132 3.55 -7.99 -5.75
C PRO A 132 4.13 -8.53 -4.44
N TYR A 133 5.29 -9.19 -4.49
CA TYR A 133 5.93 -9.75 -3.30
C TYR A 133 6.32 -8.67 -2.27
N ARG A 134 6.73 -7.48 -2.73
CA ARG A 134 7.10 -6.37 -1.83
C ARG A 134 5.89 -5.83 -1.10
N ILE A 135 4.74 -5.81 -1.78
CA ILE A 135 3.50 -5.33 -1.19
C ILE A 135 2.98 -6.34 -0.19
N THR A 136 3.06 -7.64 -0.50
CA THR A 136 2.71 -8.69 0.47
C THR A 136 3.56 -8.59 1.74
N GLN A 137 4.87 -8.32 1.59
CA GLN A 137 5.74 -8.05 2.74
C GLN A 137 5.34 -6.78 3.51
N ALA A 138 4.97 -5.71 2.80
CA ALA A 138 4.49 -4.48 3.44
C ALA A 138 3.19 -4.72 4.22
N LEU A 139 2.23 -5.48 3.66
CA LEU A 139 1.00 -5.87 4.35
C LEU A 139 1.28 -6.72 5.59
N GLU A 140 2.24 -7.64 5.51
CA GLU A 140 2.64 -8.45 6.68
C GLU A 140 3.24 -7.57 7.79
N LEU A 141 4.06 -6.58 7.44
CA LEU A 141 4.59 -5.60 8.38
C LEU A 141 3.49 -4.71 8.98
N SER A 142 2.42 -4.46 8.21
CA SER A 142 1.26 -3.65 8.60
C SER A 142 0.07 -4.47 9.12
N LYS A 143 0.22 -5.77 9.40
CA LYS A 143 -0.90 -6.69 9.67
C LYS A 143 -1.77 -6.36 10.88
N ASN A 144 -1.20 -5.64 11.85
CA ASN A 144 -1.97 -5.17 13.01
C ASN A 144 -3.01 -4.12 12.62
N GLY A 145 -2.87 -3.53 11.44
CA GLY A 145 -3.75 -2.49 10.94
C GLY A 145 -3.57 -1.16 11.67
N LEU A 146 -4.26 -0.16 11.15
CA LEU A 146 -4.47 1.12 11.80
C LEU A 146 -5.72 1.05 12.68
N PRO A 147 -5.82 1.88 13.72
CA PRO A 147 -7.10 2.20 14.34
C PRO A 147 -8.13 2.62 13.28
N GLU A 148 -9.32 2.01 13.35
CA GLU A 148 -10.41 2.28 12.40
C GLU A 148 -11.19 3.55 12.78
N ILE A 149 -11.40 4.42 11.80
CA ILE A 149 -12.28 5.58 11.90
C ILE A 149 -13.64 5.17 11.36
N MET A 150 -14.71 5.41 12.13
CA MET A 150 -16.06 5.21 11.61
C MET A 150 -16.57 6.52 11.02
N ILE A 151 -17.24 6.42 9.87
CA ILE A 151 -17.80 7.58 9.16
C ILE A 151 -19.27 7.28 8.88
N ALA A 152 -20.15 8.22 9.20
CA ALA A 152 -21.57 8.13 8.92
C ALA A 152 -22.04 9.35 8.13
N SER A 153 -22.91 9.15 7.14
CA SER A 153 -23.60 10.26 6.46
C SER A 153 -24.82 10.65 7.28
N SER A 154 -24.84 11.89 7.76
CA SER A 154 -25.96 12.47 8.52
C SER A 154 -26.87 13.32 7.62
N SER A 155 -26.32 13.84 6.52
CA SER A 155 -27.06 14.40 5.38
C SER A 155 -26.19 14.28 4.10
N PRO A 156 -26.68 14.62 2.90
CA PRO A 156 -25.93 14.46 1.65
C PRO A 156 -24.51 15.05 1.66
N ASP A 157 -24.33 16.19 2.33
CA ASP A 157 -23.04 16.89 2.42
C ASP A 157 -22.47 16.91 3.85
N VAL A 158 -23.10 16.22 4.81
CA VAL A 158 -22.67 16.22 6.22
C VAL A 158 -22.29 14.82 6.68
N PHE A 159 -21.06 14.69 7.17
CA PHE A 159 -20.49 13.42 7.61
C PHE A 159 -20.04 13.52 9.07
N ASP A 160 -20.51 12.58 9.88
CA ASP A 160 -20.04 12.40 11.25
C ASP A 160 -18.84 11.44 11.25
N VAL A 161 -17.73 11.90 11.79
CA VAL A 161 -16.47 11.15 11.88
C VAL A 161 -16.23 10.81 13.35
N ILE A 162 -16.14 9.52 13.64
CA ILE A 162 -15.97 8.98 14.99
C ILE A 162 -14.56 8.37 15.08
N PHE A 163 -13.73 8.96 15.94
CA PHE A 163 -12.34 8.57 16.12
C PHE A 163 -12.19 7.49 17.20
N PRO A 164 -11.27 6.53 17.02
CA PRO A 164 -10.99 5.51 18.02
C PRO A 164 -10.29 6.12 19.24
N GLU A 165 -10.59 5.61 20.44
CA GLU A 165 -9.99 6.09 21.70
C GLU A 165 -8.46 5.93 21.76
N ALA A 166 -7.89 5.04 20.94
CA ALA A 166 -6.47 4.70 20.93
C ALA A 166 -5.53 5.73 20.26
N LEU A 167 -6.05 6.85 19.75
CA LEU A 167 -5.23 7.89 19.12
C LEU A 167 -4.54 8.76 20.16
N SER A 168 -3.42 8.27 20.71
CA SER A 168 -2.48 9.09 21.50
C SER A 168 -1.44 9.70 20.56
N LEU A 169 -1.78 10.81 19.93
CA LEU A 169 -0.92 11.48 18.96
C LEU A 169 -0.34 12.78 19.53
N GLU A 170 0.88 13.12 19.13
CA GLU A 170 1.45 14.44 19.47
C GLU A 170 0.71 15.55 18.71
N LYS A 171 -0.03 16.37 19.46
CA LYS A 171 -1.02 17.33 18.92
C LYS A 171 -0.52 18.29 17.84
N ASN A 172 0.78 18.56 17.76
CA ASN A 172 1.29 19.68 16.95
C ASN A 172 1.66 19.29 15.51
N ASN A 173 1.45 18.04 15.10
CA ASN A 173 1.88 17.56 13.78
C ASN A 173 0.93 16.53 13.17
N ILE A 174 -0.38 16.71 13.37
CA ILE A 174 -1.41 15.80 12.89
C ILE A 174 -2.31 16.56 11.92
N HIS A 175 -2.62 15.91 10.82
CA HIS A 175 -3.52 16.37 9.79
C HIS A 175 -4.69 15.42 9.67
N LEU A 176 -5.86 15.99 9.43
CA LEU A 176 -7.05 15.25 9.05
C LEU A 176 -7.33 15.49 7.58
N THR A 177 -7.34 14.44 6.78
CA THR A 177 -7.52 14.52 5.34
C THR A 177 -8.75 13.73 4.90
N GLY A 178 -9.62 14.38 4.14
CA GLY A 178 -10.71 13.71 3.42
C GLY A 178 -10.27 13.41 1.98
N VAL A 179 -10.35 12.15 1.57
CA VAL A 179 -10.02 11.69 0.22
C VAL A 179 -11.29 11.17 -0.44
N VAL A 180 -11.64 11.72 -1.59
CA VAL A 180 -12.80 11.29 -2.37
C VAL A 180 -12.34 10.37 -3.48
N ILE A 181 -12.90 9.17 -3.51
CA ILE A 181 -12.66 8.17 -4.56
C ILE A 181 -13.92 8.09 -5.41
N GLY A 182 -13.77 7.95 -6.72
CA GLY A 182 -14.92 7.78 -7.59
C GLY A 182 -14.59 7.19 -8.95
N ALA A 183 -15.45 7.49 -9.93
CA ALA A 183 -15.30 7.07 -11.31
C ALA A 183 -15.26 8.28 -12.26
N ASP A 184 -14.97 8.03 -13.55
CA ASP A 184 -15.11 9.08 -14.57
C ASP A 184 -16.58 9.48 -14.77
N GLN A 185 -16.80 10.55 -15.52
CA GLN A 185 -18.13 11.07 -15.88
C GLN A 185 -18.97 10.10 -16.72
N GLN A 186 -18.41 8.98 -17.18
CA GLN A 186 -19.13 7.91 -17.88
C GLN A 186 -19.40 6.70 -16.97
N GLY A 187 -19.14 6.82 -15.66
CA GLY A 187 -19.26 5.73 -14.70
C GLY A 187 -18.26 4.59 -14.97
N ARG A 188 -17.27 4.83 -15.82
CA ARG A 188 -16.22 3.88 -16.11
C ARG A 188 -15.13 4.09 -15.08
N TYR A 189 -14.77 3.00 -14.42
CA TYR A 189 -13.36 2.78 -14.17
C TYR A 189 -12.71 2.81 -15.54
N GLY A 190 -11.64 3.56 -15.75
CA GLY A 190 -10.70 3.10 -16.77
C GLY A 190 -10.31 1.64 -16.48
N PRO A 191 -9.38 1.03 -17.20
CA PRO A 191 -8.72 -0.20 -16.74
C PRO A 191 -7.91 -0.02 -15.42
N LEU A 192 -8.36 0.83 -14.49
CA LEU A 192 -7.60 1.50 -13.45
C LEU A 192 -8.41 1.60 -12.16
N SER A 193 -7.67 1.32 -11.09
CA SER A 193 -8.09 1.09 -9.73
C SER A 193 -8.41 2.38 -8.96
N ARG A 194 -9.66 2.51 -8.50
CA ARG A 194 -10.13 3.44 -7.45
C ARG A 194 -9.50 4.85 -7.51
N PRO A 195 -9.74 5.63 -8.58
CA PRO A 195 -9.07 6.92 -8.76
C PRO A 195 -9.50 7.93 -7.69
N VAL A 196 -8.51 8.59 -7.10
CA VAL A 196 -8.69 9.74 -6.21
C VAL A 196 -9.11 10.94 -7.04
N LEU A 197 -10.29 11.49 -6.76
CA LEU A 197 -10.88 12.63 -7.44
C LEU A 197 -10.58 13.95 -6.73
N ASP A 198 -10.51 13.93 -5.41
CA ASP A 198 -10.32 15.11 -4.58
C ASP A 198 -9.62 14.75 -3.26
N ILE A 199 -8.86 15.70 -2.71
CA ILE A 199 -8.15 15.59 -1.43
C ILE A 199 -8.37 16.91 -0.69
N ARG A 200 -8.97 16.84 0.50
CA ARG A 200 -9.34 18.00 1.31
C ARG A 200 -8.64 17.98 2.64
N ASP A 201 -8.02 19.09 2.99
CA ASP A 201 -7.52 19.32 4.34
C ASP A 201 -8.69 19.72 5.25
N LEU A 202 -8.92 18.90 6.27
CA LEU A 202 -9.99 19.05 7.26
C LEU A 202 -9.44 19.39 8.65
N THR A 203 -8.12 19.56 8.78
CA THR A 203 -7.39 19.69 10.04
C THR A 203 -7.92 20.81 10.94
N SER A 204 -8.38 21.92 10.36
CA SER A 204 -8.93 23.06 11.12
C SER A 204 -10.16 22.73 11.97
N HIS A 205 -10.81 21.59 11.76
CA HIS A 205 -12.02 21.18 12.49
C HIS A 205 -11.74 20.14 13.59
N TRP A 206 -10.50 19.69 13.75
CA TRP A 206 -10.14 18.65 14.72
C TRP A 206 -8.81 18.96 15.39
N ASN A 207 -8.80 19.01 16.73
CA ASN A 207 -7.58 19.32 17.49
C ASN A 207 -6.90 18.06 18.06
N GLY A 208 -7.33 16.87 17.62
CA GLY A 208 -6.82 15.60 18.10
C GLY A 208 -7.46 15.08 19.39
N THR A 209 -8.41 15.81 20.00
CA THR A 209 -9.03 15.37 21.27
C THR A 209 -10.51 15.02 21.16
N GLU A 210 -11.20 15.53 20.15
CA GLU A 210 -12.61 15.19 19.96
C GLU A 210 -12.74 13.72 19.54
N LYS A 211 -13.66 13.00 20.20
CA LYS A 211 -14.03 11.63 19.81
C LYS A 211 -14.95 11.60 18.59
N THR A 212 -15.69 12.68 18.36
CA THR A 212 -16.62 12.78 17.23
C THR A 212 -16.70 14.23 16.78
N ILE A 213 -16.70 14.43 15.47
CA ILE A 213 -16.89 15.73 14.83
C ILE A 213 -17.74 15.56 13.58
N SER A 214 -18.50 16.59 13.25
CA SER A 214 -19.33 16.65 12.06
C SER A 214 -18.70 17.59 11.04
N PHE A 215 -18.58 17.13 9.80
CA PHE A 215 -18.02 17.89 8.70
C PHE A 215 -19.06 18.18 7.66
N HIS A 216 -19.04 19.42 7.16
CA HIS A 216 -19.72 19.76 5.93
C HIS A 216 -18.73 19.68 4.76
N LEU A 217 -18.96 18.75 3.84
CA LEU A 217 -18.17 18.54 2.63
C LEU A 217 -19.04 18.82 1.40
N PRO A 218 -19.28 20.11 1.06
CA PRO A 218 -20.09 20.45 -0.10
C PRO A 218 -19.37 20.09 -1.40
N ASN A 219 -20.13 19.95 -2.49
CA ASN A 219 -19.59 19.75 -3.84
C ASN A 219 -18.72 18.49 -3.98
N ILE A 220 -19.10 17.39 -3.31
CA ILE A 220 -18.53 16.07 -3.65
C ILE A 220 -18.99 15.71 -5.07
N SER A 221 -18.11 15.14 -5.88
CA SER A 221 -18.45 14.72 -7.25
C SER A 221 -19.66 13.79 -7.24
N GLU A 222 -20.58 13.94 -8.19
CA GLU A 222 -21.69 12.98 -8.39
C GLU A 222 -21.18 11.57 -8.72
N THR A 223 -19.95 11.47 -9.24
CA THR A 223 -19.28 10.18 -9.51
C THR A 223 -18.52 9.62 -8.31
N ALA A 224 -18.62 10.27 -7.14
CA ALA A 224 -17.98 9.80 -5.91
C ALA A 224 -18.64 8.51 -5.42
N GLN A 225 -17.78 7.55 -5.09
CA GLN A 225 -18.17 6.22 -4.63
C GLN A 225 -17.81 6.00 -3.17
N SER A 226 -16.70 6.60 -2.72
CA SER A 226 -16.24 6.46 -1.35
C SER A 226 -15.65 7.77 -0.83
N LEU A 227 -15.83 8.00 0.47
CA LEU A 227 -15.13 9.01 1.25
C LEU A 227 -14.20 8.28 2.22
N VAL A 228 -12.91 8.57 2.12
CA VAL A 228 -11.88 8.08 3.05
C VAL A 228 -11.46 9.21 3.97
N ILE A 229 -11.34 8.93 5.25
CA ILE A 229 -10.77 9.85 6.23
C ILE A 229 -9.44 9.28 6.70
N LEU A 230 -8.40 10.10 6.63
CA LEU A 230 -7.06 9.78 7.08
C LEU A 230 -6.67 10.73 8.21
N VAL A 231 -6.15 10.18 9.31
CA VAL A 231 -5.39 10.92 10.32
C VAL A 231 -3.92 10.65 10.04
N GLN A 232 -3.16 11.69 9.70
CA GLN A 232 -1.81 11.57 9.17
C GLN A 232 -0.84 12.53 9.86
N GLU A 233 0.37 12.06 10.17
CA GLU A 233 1.42 12.89 10.74
C GLU A 233 2.21 13.66 9.67
N GLY A 234 3.04 14.61 10.10
CA GLY A 234 4.00 15.33 9.25
C GLY A 234 3.51 16.71 8.83
N GLU A 235 4.42 17.66 8.57
CA GLU A 235 4.11 19.09 8.41
C GLU A 235 3.10 19.41 7.29
N ASN A 236 2.89 18.49 6.35
CA ASN A 236 1.94 18.63 5.23
C ASN A 236 1.17 17.32 4.98
N ALA A 237 0.77 16.61 6.03
CA ALA A 237 0.10 15.30 5.92
C ALA A 237 0.91 14.32 5.04
N ASN A 238 2.22 14.28 5.24
CA ASN A 238 3.17 13.56 4.39
C ASN A 238 3.96 12.48 5.12
N GLY A 239 3.75 12.35 6.42
CA GLY A 239 4.30 11.30 7.24
C GLY A 239 3.36 10.11 7.37
N PRO A 240 3.51 9.32 8.43
CA PRO A 240 2.74 8.11 8.64
C PRO A 240 1.25 8.38 8.87
N ILE A 241 0.42 7.48 8.35
CA ILE A 241 -1.01 7.44 8.65
C ILE A 241 -1.19 6.71 9.99
N ARG A 242 -2.03 7.28 10.85
CA ARG A 242 -2.25 6.85 12.24
C ARG A 242 -3.63 6.32 12.52
N ALA A 243 -4.61 6.70 11.71
CA ALA A 243 -5.93 6.08 11.68
C ALA A 243 -6.56 6.30 10.31
N ALA A 244 -7.41 5.38 9.90
CA ALA A 244 -8.10 5.47 8.62
C ALA A 244 -9.49 4.86 8.69
N GLY A 245 -10.39 5.37 7.87
CA GLY A 245 -11.73 4.85 7.70
C GLY A 245 -12.26 5.14 6.31
N GLU A 246 -13.21 4.33 5.85
CA GLU A 246 -13.82 4.47 4.54
C GLU A 246 -15.34 4.32 4.65
N LEU A 247 -16.07 5.27 4.07
CA LEU A 247 -17.51 5.21 3.85
C LEU A 247 -17.79 5.04 2.36
N PHE A 248 -18.56 4.02 2.00
CA PHE A 248 -19.13 3.91 0.66
C PHE A 248 -20.37 4.82 0.57
N LEU A 249 -20.33 5.79 -0.34
CA LEU A 249 -21.35 6.84 -0.51
C LEU A 249 -22.55 6.34 -1.32
N HIS A 250 -22.30 5.42 -2.24
CA HIS A 250 -23.32 4.75 -3.02
C HIS A 250 -23.05 3.26 -2.90
N SER A 251 -24.02 2.49 -2.37
CA SER A 251 -23.97 1.03 -2.45
C SER A 251 -23.79 0.68 -3.94
N SER A 252 -22.67 0.06 -4.30
CA SER A 252 -22.56 -0.57 -5.60
C SER A 252 -23.77 -1.52 -5.75
N PRO A 253 -24.54 -1.44 -6.84
CA PRO A 253 -25.63 -2.38 -7.06
C PRO A 253 -25.13 -3.83 -7.13
#